data_AF-A0A6C0K7P7-F1
#
_entry.id   AF-A0A6C0K7P7-F1
#
_cell.length_a   1.000
_cell.length_b   1.000
_cell.length_c   1.000
_cell.angle_alpha   90.00
_cell.angle_beta   90.00
_cell.angle_gamma   90.00
#
_symmetry.space_group_name_H-M   'P 1'
#
loop_
_entity.id
_entity.type
_entity.pdbx_description
1 polymer ?
#
loop_
_entity_poly.entity_id
_entity_poly.type
_entity_poly.pdbx_seq_one_letter_code
_entity_poly.pdbx_strand_id
1 'polypeptide(L)'
;DNPYIADMYLYVSESRLTNFISNGLYPADIFIDILKRTPYNNEANKAMLYCVGPKGLRGLNGIKGKHASTADDFKDAVYIVGKNIANAIYHYNNTPDTEKIDYVRICLISGGSFKHEGVSHIEVAESLIRGIHEVNVMNVMNSKKQITNVVYNFAYDNDAFRQAYNNLGLKE
;
A
#
# COMPACT_ATOMS: atom_id res chain seq x y z
N ASP A 1 -13.91 2.25 -23.99
CA ASP A 1 -14.36 1.14 -23.14
C ASP A 1 -13.23 0.17 -22.80
N ASN A 2 -12.82 0.14 -21.53
CA ASN A 2 -11.95 -0.92 -21.01
C ASN A 2 -12.80 -2.20 -20.81
N PRO A 3 -12.41 -3.38 -21.35
CA PRO A 3 -13.22 -4.59 -21.25
C PRO A 3 -13.20 -5.23 -19.84
N TYR A 4 -12.27 -4.83 -18.97
CA TYR A 4 -12.06 -5.44 -17.66
C TYR A 4 -12.46 -4.54 -16.49
N ILE A 5 -12.32 -3.23 -16.64
CA ILE A 5 -12.54 -2.25 -15.56
C ILE A 5 -13.87 -1.53 -15.78
N ALA A 6 -14.73 -1.57 -14.76
CA ALA A 6 -16.04 -0.92 -14.72
C ALA A 6 -15.89 0.53 -14.27
N ASP A 7 -15.07 0.75 -13.24
CA ASP A 7 -14.76 2.04 -12.66
C ASP A 7 -13.36 2.01 -12.02
N MET A 8 -12.76 3.17 -11.81
CA MET A 8 -11.44 3.32 -11.21
C MET A 8 -11.44 4.47 -10.21
N TYR A 9 -11.02 4.19 -8.99
CA TYR A 9 -10.76 5.20 -7.98
C TYR A 9 -9.26 5.41 -7.79
N LEU A 10 -8.80 6.65 -7.90
CA LEU A 10 -7.41 7.02 -7.69
C LEU A 10 -7.27 7.79 -6.37
N TYR A 11 -6.49 7.25 -5.45
CA TYR A 11 -6.01 7.98 -4.28
C TYR A 11 -4.60 8.50 -4.52
N VAL A 12 -4.47 9.82 -4.44
CA VAL A 12 -3.21 10.55 -4.57
C VAL A 12 -2.77 11.04 -3.20
N SER A 13 -1.57 10.65 -2.78
CA SER A 13 -0.95 11.13 -1.54
C SER A 13 -0.81 12.66 -1.49
N GLU A 14 -1.14 13.28 -0.36
CA GLU A 14 -0.70 14.66 -0.07
C GLU A 14 0.81 14.73 0.16
N SER A 15 1.40 13.66 0.70
CA SER A 15 2.85 13.51 0.88
C SER A 15 3.45 12.84 -0.35
N ARG A 16 3.77 13.62 -1.38
CA ARG A 16 4.40 13.11 -2.61
C ARG A 16 5.82 12.62 -2.34
N LEU A 17 6.11 11.38 -2.71
CA LEU A 17 7.45 10.77 -2.65
C LEU A 17 8.31 11.20 -3.84
N THR A 18 8.57 12.51 -3.96
CA THR A 18 9.26 13.10 -5.12
C THR A 18 10.66 12.54 -5.34
N ASN A 19 11.34 12.15 -4.27
CA ASN A 19 12.69 11.55 -4.31
C ASN A 19 12.73 10.13 -4.90
N PHE A 20 11.57 9.47 -5.08
CA PHE A 20 11.46 8.12 -5.62
C PHE A 20 10.81 8.07 -7.01
N ILE A 21 10.52 9.22 -7.63
CA ILE A 21 9.91 9.27 -8.97
C ILE A 21 10.89 8.66 -9.99
N SER A 22 10.42 7.69 -10.76
CA SER A 22 11.19 7.08 -11.85
C SER A 22 10.27 6.82 -13.04
N ASN A 23 10.65 7.31 -14.22
CA ASN A 23 9.91 7.08 -15.48
C ASN A 23 8.41 7.44 -15.41
N GLY A 24 8.04 8.50 -14.69
CA GLY A 24 6.64 8.90 -14.52
C GLY A 24 5.82 8.01 -13.58
N LEU A 25 6.45 7.06 -12.89
CA LEU A 25 5.84 6.35 -11.76
C LEU A 25 5.89 7.25 -10.53
N TYR A 26 4.75 7.39 -9.87
CA TYR A 26 4.57 8.16 -8.65
C TYR A 26 4.39 7.19 -7.48
N PRO A 27 5.44 6.92 -6.69
CA PRO A 27 5.32 6.01 -5.57
C PRO A 27 4.27 6.50 -4.57
N ALA A 28 3.58 5.52 -3.98
CA ALA A 28 2.44 5.67 -3.09
C ALA A 28 1.13 6.17 -3.72
N ASP A 29 1.03 6.23 -5.05
CA ASP A 29 -0.26 6.30 -5.73
C ASP A 29 -0.96 4.93 -5.65
N ILE A 30 -2.23 4.95 -5.27
CA ILE A 30 -3.07 3.77 -5.07
C ILE A 30 -4.29 3.87 -5.96
N PHE A 31 -4.50 2.83 -6.78
CA PHE A 31 -5.65 2.70 -7.65
C PHE A 31 -6.51 1.55 -7.13
N ILE A 32 -7.83 1.76 -7.10
CA ILE A 32 -8.83 0.72 -6.82
C ILE A 32 -9.64 0.55 -8.09
N ASP A 33 -9.37 -0.54 -8.81
CA ASP A 33 -10.06 -0.90 -10.05
C ASP A 33 -11.26 -1.78 -9.71
N ILE A 34 -12.46 -1.35 -10.10
CA ILE A 34 -13.69 -2.14 -9.97
C ILE A 34 -13.83 -3.01 -11.20
N LEU A 35 -13.95 -4.32 -11.00
CA LEU A 35 -13.89 -5.30 -12.07
C LEU A 35 -15.27 -5.51 -12.71
N LYS A 36 -15.33 -5.48 -14.04
CA LYS A 36 -16.55 -5.84 -14.80
C LYS A 36 -16.90 -7.33 -14.67
N ARG A 37 -15.88 -8.16 -14.52
CA ARG A 37 -15.99 -9.61 -14.33
C ARG A 37 -15.13 -10.01 -13.16
N THR A 38 -15.74 -10.63 -12.17
CA THR A 38 -15.04 -11.04 -10.97
C THR A 38 -14.24 -12.32 -11.22
N PRO A 39 -12.99 -12.41 -10.74
CA PRO A 39 -12.22 -13.65 -10.78
C PRO A 39 -13.00 -14.81 -10.17
N TYR A 40 -13.05 -15.92 -10.92
CA TYR A 40 -13.80 -17.13 -10.56
C TYR A 40 -15.32 -16.91 -10.37
N ASN A 41 -15.89 -15.85 -10.97
CA ASN A 41 -17.29 -15.47 -10.81
C ASN A 41 -17.72 -15.31 -9.35
N ASN A 42 -16.80 -14.92 -8.48
CA ASN A 42 -17.08 -14.67 -7.07
C ASN A 42 -17.25 -13.16 -6.84
N GLU A 43 -18.45 -12.74 -6.48
CA GLU A 43 -18.80 -11.33 -6.26
C GLU A 43 -17.95 -10.65 -5.17
N ALA A 44 -17.39 -11.40 -4.22
CA ALA A 44 -16.44 -10.86 -3.24
C ALA A 44 -15.12 -10.38 -3.88
N ASN A 45 -14.72 -10.95 -5.03
CA ASN A 45 -13.51 -10.57 -5.78
C ASN A 45 -13.80 -9.39 -6.73
N LYS A 46 -14.44 -8.34 -6.22
CA LYS A 46 -14.95 -7.21 -7.01
C LYS A 46 -13.92 -6.16 -7.41
N ALA A 47 -12.80 -6.09 -6.69
CA ALA A 47 -11.84 -5.00 -6.87
C ALA A 47 -10.39 -5.48 -6.83
N MET A 48 -9.52 -4.73 -7.51
CA MET A 48 -8.07 -4.88 -7.45
C MET A 48 -7.45 -3.58 -6.94
N LEU A 49 -6.50 -3.70 -6.01
CA LEU A 49 -5.64 -2.58 -5.63
C LEU A 49 -4.35 -2.65 -6.44
N TYR A 50 -4.05 -1.59 -7.20
CA TYR A 50 -2.75 -1.40 -7.82
C TYR A 50 -1.99 -0.33 -7.05
N CYS A 51 -0.79 -0.68 -6.56
CA CYS A 51 0.02 0.19 -5.73
C CYS A 51 1.39 0.38 -6.37
N VAL A 52 1.83 1.64 -6.48
CA VAL A 52 3.19 1.94 -6.94
C VAL A 52 4.12 1.99 -5.73
N GLY A 53 4.95 0.97 -5.55
CA GLY A 53 5.96 0.95 -4.48
C GLY A 53 7.21 1.78 -4.79
N PRO A 54 7.94 2.30 -3.78
CA PRO A 54 9.23 2.94 -4.00
C PRO A 54 10.26 1.91 -4.48
N LYS A 55 11.22 2.34 -5.30
CA LYS A 55 12.38 1.54 -5.68
C LYS A 55 13.60 2.03 -4.91
N GLY A 56 14.21 1.16 -4.11
CA GLY A 56 15.49 1.42 -3.46
C GLY A 56 16.59 1.57 -4.51
N LEU A 57 17.26 2.71 -4.54
CA LEU A 57 18.32 3.00 -5.50
C LEU A 57 19.66 3.08 -4.78
N ARG A 58 20.62 2.25 -5.19
CA ARG A 58 22.01 2.35 -4.74
C ARG A 58 22.78 3.32 -5.64
N GLY A 59 23.60 4.19 -5.02
CA GLY A 59 24.81 4.76 -5.61
C GLY A 59 24.75 5.24 -7.06
N LEU A 60 23.78 6.07 -7.43
CA LEU A 60 23.77 6.77 -8.73
C LEU A 60 24.46 8.14 -8.64
N ASN A 61 25.57 8.22 -7.90
CA ASN A 61 26.45 9.39 -7.93
C ASN A 61 26.89 9.59 -9.39
N GLY A 62 26.32 10.60 -10.07
CA GLY A 62 26.66 10.96 -11.44
C GLY A 62 25.52 10.86 -12.47
N ILE A 63 24.36 10.26 -12.17
CA ILE A 63 23.20 10.33 -13.07
C ILE A 63 22.33 11.54 -12.67
N LYS A 64 22.32 12.59 -13.52
CA LYS A 64 21.46 13.76 -13.31
C LYS A 64 20.00 13.32 -13.09
N GLY A 65 19.42 13.73 -11.95
CA GLY A 65 18.02 13.49 -11.61
C GLY A 65 17.71 12.18 -10.87
N LYS A 66 18.71 11.40 -10.44
CA LYS A 66 18.48 10.21 -9.59
C LYS A 66 19.26 10.32 -8.28
N HIS A 67 18.54 10.49 -7.17
CA HIS A 67 19.13 10.43 -5.84
C HIS A 67 19.18 8.98 -5.38
N ALA A 68 20.34 8.55 -4.84
CA ALA A 68 20.39 7.30 -4.10
C ALA A 68 19.53 7.47 -2.83
N SER A 69 18.67 6.49 -2.56
CA SER A 69 17.87 6.46 -1.33
C SER A 69 18.68 5.79 -0.23
N THR A 70 18.66 6.32 0.99
CA THR A 70 19.15 5.55 2.14
C THR A 70 18.18 4.41 2.48
N ALA A 71 18.60 3.49 3.35
CA ALA A 71 17.72 2.44 3.87
C ALA A 71 16.52 3.04 4.63
N ASP A 72 16.72 4.13 5.36
CA ASP A 72 15.66 4.81 6.11
C ASP A 72 14.69 5.55 5.18
N ASP A 73 15.19 6.28 4.17
CA ASP A 73 14.32 6.91 3.16
C ASP A 73 13.40 5.88 2.48
N PHE A 74 13.95 4.70 2.18
CA PHE A 74 13.20 3.62 1.56
C PHE A 74 12.13 3.05 2.50
N LYS A 75 12.47 2.78 3.77
CA LYS A 75 11.50 2.32 4.78
C LYS A 75 10.39 3.34 5.00
N ASP A 76 10.72 4.62 5.10
CA ASP A 76 9.75 5.70 5.26
C ASP A 76 8.81 5.80 4.05
N ALA A 77 9.35 5.63 2.85
CA ALA A 77 8.54 5.59 1.64
C ALA A 77 7.58 4.38 1.61
N VAL A 78 8.03 3.19 2.01
CA VAL A 78 7.16 2.00 2.13
C VAL A 78 6.08 2.21 3.20
N TYR A 79 6.43 2.85 4.31
CA TYR A 79 5.47 3.23 5.35
C TYR A 79 4.40 4.18 4.81
N ILE A 80 4.76 5.19 4.00
CA ILE A 80 3.80 6.07 3.34
C ILE A 80 2.89 5.30 2.37
N VAL A 81 3.41 4.32 1.63
CA VAL A 81 2.57 3.41 0.81
C VAL A 81 1.52 2.72 1.68
N GLY A 82 1.91 2.18 2.84
CA GLY A 82 0.99 1.56 3.78
C GLY A 82 -0.14 2.50 4.23
N LYS A 83 0.20 3.75 4.59
CA LYS A 83 -0.79 4.77 4.94
C LYS A 83 -1.77 5.02 3.80
N ASN A 84 -1.26 5.13 2.58
CA ASN A 84 -2.08 5.47 1.42
C ASN A 84 -3.02 4.33 1.02
N ILE A 85 -2.63 3.07 1.21
CA ILE A 85 -3.54 1.93 1.02
C ILE A 85 -4.73 2.05 1.97
N ALA A 86 -4.47 2.29 3.26
CA ALA A 86 -5.52 2.42 4.26
C ALA A 86 -6.42 3.65 3.99
N ASN A 87 -5.83 4.79 3.63
CA ASN A 87 -6.59 5.99 3.26
C ASN A 87 -7.43 5.76 2.00
N ALA A 88 -6.87 5.16 0.95
CA ALA A 88 -7.59 4.88 -0.29
C ALA A 88 -8.83 4.03 -0.04
N ILE A 89 -8.70 2.95 0.75
CA ILE A 89 -9.82 2.10 1.14
C ILE A 89 -10.82 2.90 1.99
N TYR A 90 -10.36 3.67 2.97
CA TYR A 90 -11.22 4.50 3.81
C TYR A 90 -12.06 5.47 2.97
N HIS A 91 -11.43 6.24 2.08
CA HIS A 91 -12.14 7.20 1.24
C HIS A 91 -13.07 6.50 0.26
N TYR A 92 -12.63 5.43 -0.40
CA TYR A 92 -13.48 4.63 -1.28
C TYR A 92 -14.73 4.11 -0.55
N ASN A 93 -14.55 3.57 0.66
CA ASN A 93 -15.64 3.09 1.50
C ASN A 93 -16.54 4.20 2.03
N ASN A 94 -16.10 5.46 2.06
CA ASN A 94 -16.95 6.59 2.46
C ASN A 94 -17.61 7.31 1.26
N THR A 95 -17.25 6.96 0.03
CA THR A 95 -17.98 7.42 -1.16
C THR A 95 -19.39 6.83 -1.17
N PRO A 96 -20.44 7.65 -1.44
CA PRO A 96 -21.80 7.15 -1.61
C PRO A 96 -21.89 6.12 -2.75
N ASP A 97 -22.81 5.17 -2.62
CA ASP A 97 -23.13 4.18 -3.66
C ASP A 97 -21.98 3.27 -4.11
N THR A 98 -20.85 3.26 -3.38
CA THR A 98 -19.76 2.29 -3.57
C THR A 98 -19.96 1.02 -2.75
N GLU A 99 -19.62 -0.12 -3.33
CA GLU A 99 -19.65 -1.39 -2.65
C GLU A 99 -18.42 -1.54 -1.73
N LYS A 100 -18.63 -1.69 -0.42
CA LYS A 100 -17.55 -1.54 0.58
C LYS A 100 -16.52 -2.67 0.50
N ILE A 101 -15.24 -2.30 0.62
CA ILE A 101 -14.11 -3.22 0.79
C ILE A 101 -13.96 -3.50 2.28
N ASP A 102 -14.22 -4.74 2.71
CA ASP A 102 -14.08 -5.23 4.08
C ASP A 102 -12.93 -6.22 4.24
N TYR A 103 -12.33 -6.67 3.13
CA TYR A 103 -11.18 -7.57 3.10
C TYR A 103 -10.25 -7.17 1.96
N VAL A 104 -8.94 -7.15 2.23
CA VAL A 104 -7.91 -6.90 1.23
C VAL A 104 -6.73 -7.84 1.43
N ARG A 105 -6.24 -8.43 0.33
CA ARG A 105 -4.98 -9.19 0.33
C ARG A 105 -3.84 -8.35 -0.23
N ILE A 106 -2.79 -8.16 0.55
CA ILE A 106 -1.63 -7.31 0.23
C ILE A 106 -0.37 -8.17 0.11
N CYS A 107 0.37 -8.02 -0.99
CA CYS A 107 1.70 -8.62 -1.15
C CYS A 107 2.79 -7.75 -0.49
N LEU A 108 4.02 -8.24 -0.41
CA LEU A 108 5.14 -7.43 0.08
C LEU A 108 5.51 -6.35 -0.95
N ILE A 109 4.80 -5.21 -0.91
CA ILE A 109 5.02 -4.10 -1.82
C ILE A 109 6.45 -3.59 -1.66
N SER A 110 7.14 -3.46 -2.80
CA SER A 110 8.58 -3.19 -2.86
C SER A 110 9.50 -4.24 -2.22
N GLY A 111 9.00 -5.43 -1.90
CA GLY A 111 9.80 -6.55 -1.39
C GLY A 111 10.63 -7.28 -2.45
N GLY A 112 10.21 -7.23 -3.72
CA GLY A 112 10.90 -7.88 -4.83
C GLY A 112 12.07 -7.05 -5.40
N SER A 113 12.11 -6.90 -6.72
CA SER A 113 13.17 -6.17 -7.45
C SER A 113 13.28 -4.66 -7.11
N PHE A 114 12.33 -4.15 -6.33
CA PHE A 114 12.28 -2.76 -5.86
C PHE A 114 12.93 -2.58 -4.50
N LYS A 115 13.25 -3.67 -3.79
CA LYS A 115 13.76 -3.61 -2.42
C LYS A 115 15.12 -2.95 -2.37
N HIS A 116 15.31 -2.07 -1.37
CA HIS A 116 16.64 -1.58 -1.05
C HIS A 116 17.53 -2.71 -0.52
N GLU A 117 18.78 -2.80 -0.99
CA GLU A 117 19.70 -3.89 -0.63
C GLU A 117 20.03 -3.95 0.87
N GLY A 118 20.09 -2.79 1.53
CA GLY A 118 20.33 -2.65 2.96
C GLY A 118 19.09 -2.81 3.85
N VAL A 119 17.98 -3.33 3.31
CA VAL A 119 16.71 -3.51 4.03
C VAL A 119 16.24 -4.96 3.86
N SER A 120 15.92 -5.64 4.96
CA SER A 120 15.37 -7.00 4.94
C SER A 120 13.89 -7.02 4.52
N HIS A 121 13.38 -8.18 4.07
CA HIS A 121 11.93 -8.32 3.80
C HIS A 121 11.07 -8.06 5.04
N ILE A 122 11.59 -8.38 6.22
CA ILE A 122 10.93 -8.14 7.50
C ILE A 122 10.79 -6.63 7.74
N GLU A 123 11.85 -5.85 7.56
CA GLU A 123 11.77 -4.38 7.70
C GLU A 123 10.85 -3.70 6.67
N VAL A 124 10.74 -4.25 5.45
CA VAL A 124 9.75 -3.82 4.45
C VAL A 124 8.33 -4.09 4.97
N ALA A 125 8.09 -5.30 5.47
CA ALA A 125 6.80 -5.70 6.03
C ALA A 125 6.44 -4.86 7.26
N GLU A 126 7.39 -4.58 8.15
CA GLU A 126 7.21 -3.72 9.33
C GLU A 126 6.77 -2.31 8.92
N SER A 127 7.47 -1.72 7.95
CA SER A 127 7.16 -0.38 7.45
C SER A 127 5.75 -0.33 6.85
N LEU A 128 5.40 -1.32 6.02
CA LEU A 128 4.08 -1.42 5.39
C LEU A 128 2.95 -1.61 6.41
N ILE A 129 3.10 -2.54 7.34
CA ILE A 129 2.14 -2.81 8.42
C ILE A 129 1.96 -1.56 9.29
N ARG A 130 3.06 -0.92 9.69
CA ARG A 130 3.02 0.28 10.55
C ARG A 130 2.22 1.40 9.92
N GLY A 131 2.39 1.64 8.61
CA GLY A 131 1.64 2.66 7.88
C GLY A 131 0.15 2.38 7.82
N ILE A 132 -0.22 1.13 7.53
CA ILE A 132 -1.63 0.68 7.52
C ILE A 132 -2.25 0.83 8.91
N HIS A 133 -1.56 0.35 9.94
CA HIS A 133 -2.05 0.35 11.32
C HIS A 133 -2.29 1.77 11.85
N GLU A 134 -1.34 2.68 11.64
CA GLU A 134 -1.46 4.07 12.11
C GLU A 134 -2.72 4.75 11.58
N VAL A 135 -2.99 4.63 10.28
CA VAL A 135 -4.19 5.23 9.67
C VAL A 135 -5.47 4.62 10.25
N ASN A 136 -5.52 3.31 10.46
CA ASN A 136 -6.68 2.67 11.05
C ASN A 136 -6.92 3.15 12.49
N VAL A 137 -5.88 3.24 13.32
CA VAL A 137 -5.98 3.77 14.68
C VAL A 137 -6.45 5.23 14.68
N MET A 138 -5.86 6.07 13.82
CA MET A 138 -6.26 7.48 13.69
C MET A 138 -7.72 7.63 13.25
N ASN A 139 -8.15 6.83 12.27
CA ASN A 139 -9.53 6.86 11.81
C ASN A 139 -10.48 6.45 12.95
N VAL A 140 -10.17 5.41 13.73
CA VAL A 140 -10.99 5.00 14.89
C VAL A 140 -11.13 6.14 15.90
N MET A 141 -10.03 6.83 16.21
CA MET A 141 -10.05 7.95 17.18
C MET A 141 -10.86 9.15 16.67
N ASN A 142 -10.77 9.45 15.36
CA ASN A 142 -11.40 10.64 14.78
C ASN A 142 -12.86 10.44 14.39
N SER A 143 -13.25 9.22 14.02
CA SER A 143 -14.62 8.91 13.60
C SER A 143 -15.39 8.27 14.77
N LYS A 144 -16.35 9.02 15.35
CA LYS A 144 -17.34 8.48 16.30
C LYS A 144 -18.30 7.44 15.69
N LYS A 145 -17.96 6.89 14.52
CA LYS A 145 -18.70 5.85 13.80
C LYS A 145 -17.80 4.64 13.67
N GLN A 146 -18.38 3.48 13.94
CA GLN A 146 -17.75 2.17 13.75
C GLN A 146 -17.20 2.07 12.33
N ILE A 147 -15.88 2.09 12.19
CA ILE A 147 -15.22 1.78 10.92
C ILE A 147 -15.63 0.37 10.55
N THR A 148 -15.97 0.15 9.28
CA THR A 148 -16.06 -1.20 8.72
C THR A 148 -14.72 -1.87 8.93
N ASN A 149 -14.63 -2.85 9.82
CA ASN A 149 -13.40 -3.58 10.12
C ASN A 149 -12.82 -4.17 8.81
N VAL A 150 -11.86 -3.47 8.20
CA VAL A 150 -11.16 -3.98 7.03
C VAL A 150 -10.16 -5.01 7.52
N VAL A 151 -10.30 -6.24 7.05
CA VAL A 151 -9.35 -7.31 7.30
C VAL A 151 -8.20 -7.19 6.32
N TYR A 152 -7.01 -6.89 6.83
CA TYR A 152 -5.78 -6.88 6.05
C TYR A 152 -5.13 -8.25 6.11
N ASN A 153 -5.24 -9.00 5.02
CA ASN A 153 -4.56 -10.27 4.85
C ASN A 153 -3.27 -10.06 4.07
N PHE A 154 -2.16 -10.60 4.55
CA PHE A 154 -0.89 -10.50 3.84
C PHE A 154 -0.59 -11.80 3.09
N ALA A 155 -0.19 -11.68 1.82
CA ALA A 155 0.24 -12.83 1.03
C ALA A 155 1.54 -13.42 1.61
N TYR A 156 1.75 -14.72 1.40
CA TYR A 156 2.95 -15.39 1.88
C TYR A 156 4.21 -14.78 1.25
N ASP A 157 5.19 -14.42 2.10
CA ASP A 157 6.49 -13.91 1.70
C ASP A 157 7.56 -14.41 2.69
N ASN A 158 7.82 -15.72 2.68
CA ASN A 158 8.80 -16.38 3.57
C ASN A 158 8.66 -16.00 5.04
N ASP A 159 7.41 -15.91 5.51
CA ASP A 159 7.06 -15.55 6.89
C ASP A 159 7.43 -14.11 7.33
N ALA A 160 7.80 -13.23 6.39
CA ALA A 160 8.21 -11.85 6.69
C ALA A 160 7.11 -11.07 7.44
N PHE A 161 5.85 -11.20 7.03
CA PHE A 161 4.73 -10.49 7.64
C PHE A 161 4.42 -10.94 9.07
N ARG A 162 4.51 -12.24 9.37
CA ARG A 162 4.30 -12.74 10.74
C ARG A 162 5.40 -12.24 11.67
N GLN A 163 6.65 -12.31 11.22
CA GLN A 163 7.80 -11.80 11.99
C GLN A 163 7.69 -10.30 12.21
N ALA A 164 7.36 -9.53 11.16
CA ALA A 164 7.14 -8.09 11.27
C ALA A 164 6.02 -7.73 12.27
N TYR A 165 4.88 -8.42 12.20
CA TYR A 165 3.77 -8.20 13.13
C TYR A 165 4.20 -8.45 14.59
N ASN A 166 4.93 -9.54 14.84
CA ASN A 166 5.46 -9.85 16.17
C ASN A 166 6.46 -8.79 16.66
N ASN A 167 7.37 -8.33 15.78
CA ASN A 167 8.38 -7.32 16.11
C ASN A 167 7.75 -5.96 16.47
N LEU A 168 6.69 -5.57 15.77
CA LEU A 168 6.00 -4.31 16.02
C LEU A 168 5.23 -4.30 17.35
N GLY A 169 4.89 -5.47 17.91
CA GLY A 169 4.16 -5.57 19.17
C GLY A 169 2.81 -4.85 19.16
N LEU A 170 2.17 -4.73 17.99
CA LEU A 170 0.88 -4.07 17.84
C LEU A 170 -0.16 -4.88 18.62
N LYS A 171 -0.81 -4.24 19.60
CA LYS A 171 -1.93 -4.84 20.33
C LYS A 171 -3.22 -4.64 19.52
N GLU A 172 -4.13 -5.60 19.65
CA GLU A 172 -5.51 -5.51 19.16
C GLU A 172 -6.27 -4.34 19.80
#